data_AF-A0A972XKZ6-F1
#
_entry.id   AF-A0A972XKZ6-F1
#
_cell.length_a   1.000
_cell.length_b   1.000
_cell.length_c   1.000
_cell.angle_alpha   90.00
_cell.angle_beta   90.00
_cell.angle_gamma   90.00
#
_symmetry.space_group_name_H-M   'P 1'
#
loop_
_entity.id
_entity.type
_entity.pdbx_description
1 polymer ?
#
loop_
_entity_poly.entity_id
_entity_poly.type
_entity_poly.pdbx_seq_one_letter_code
_entity_poly.pdbx_strand_id
1 'polypeptide(L)' 'ISLAHFEVGDEVAEQFEFKEMRAERWHVDLKASNEAQLRSLGISQIEISEFCTVENNDLFFSHRKEKGVTGRMLAIIGFR' A
#
# COMPACT_ATOMS: atom_id res chain seq x y z
N ILE A 1 0.07 -1.68 -3.70
CA ILE A 1 1.42 -1.12 -3.88
C ILE A 1 2.20 -1.27 -2.57
N SER A 2 3.49 -1.62 -2.63
CA SER A 2 4.37 -1.79 -1.46
C SER A 2 5.19 -0.53 -1.17
N LEU A 3 5.84 -0.48 0.00
CA LEU A 3 6.75 0.58 0.41
C LEU A 3 7.80 0.92 -0.67
N ALA A 4 8.40 -0.10 -1.28
CA ALA A 4 9.43 0.09 -2.30
C ALA A 4 8.97 0.93 -3.52
N HIS A 5 7.66 0.98 -3.80
CA HIS A 5 7.13 1.65 -5.00
C HIS A 5 6.17 2.80 -4.71
N PHE A 6 5.82 3.03 -3.44
CA PHE A 6 4.89 4.10 -3.06
C PHE A 6 5.60 5.38 -2.61
N GLU A 7 6.26 6.02 -3.59
CA GLU A 7 6.83 7.36 -3.45
C GLU A 7 5.73 8.42 -3.31
N VAL A 8 5.92 9.36 -2.38
CA VAL A 8 5.02 10.48 -2.10
C VAL A 8 5.80 11.78 -1.82
N GLY A 9 5.11 12.93 -1.90
CA GLY A 9 5.66 14.23 -1.48
C GLY A 9 5.67 14.41 0.04
N ASP A 10 6.35 15.46 0.50
CA ASP A 10 6.48 15.78 1.93
C ASP A 10 5.11 15.96 2.61
N GLU A 11 4.15 16.58 1.91
CA GLU A 11 2.81 16.85 2.42
C GLU A 11 2.05 15.58 2.80
N VAL A 12 2.26 14.50 2.05
CA VAL A 12 1.70 13.19 2.37
C VAL A 12 2.57 12.53 3.42
N ALA A 13 3.89 12.54 3.25
CA ALA A 13 4.82 11.88 4.16
C ALA A 13 4.61 12.34 5.61
N GLU A 14 4.41 13.63 5.87
CA GLU A 14 4.16 14.19 7.22
C GLU A 14 2.97 13.54 7.94
N GLN A 15 1.98 13.02 7.21
CA GLN A 15 0.78 12.40 7.78
C GLN A 15 0.98 10.93 8.20
N PHE A 16 2.13 10.31 7.88
CA PHE A 16 2.38 8.89 8.14
C PHE A 16 3.55 8.68 9.10
N GLU A 17 3.41 7.68 9.98
CA GLU A 17 4.51 7.21 10.83
C GLU A 17 5.38 6.17 10.11
N PHE A 18 4.75 5.25 9.38
CA PHE A 18 5.42 4.18 8.65
C PHE A 18 5.86 4.67 7.27
N LYS A 19 7.03 5.30 7.25
CA LYS A 19 7.65 5.86 6.05
C LYS A 19 9.16 5.75 6.10
N GLU A 20 9.79 5.74 4.93
CA GLU A 20 11.24 5.71 4.77
C GLU A 20 11.68 6.71 3.73
N MET A 21 12.82 7.37 3.96
CA MET A 21 13.49 8.16 2.93
C MET A 21 14.35 7.24 2.07
N ARG A 22 14.10 7.22 0.75
CA ARG A 22 14.85 6.43 -0.23
C ARG A 22 15.27 7.33 -1.38
N ALA A 23 16.57 7.46 -1.61
CA ALA A 23 17.13 8.31 -2.67
C ALA A 23 16.48 9.72 -2.71
N GLU A 24 16.43 10.38 -1.54
CA GLU A 24 15.87 11.73 -1.37
C GLU A 24 14.35 11.85 -1.60
N ARG A 25 13.64 10.72 -1.65
CA ARG A 25 12.19 10.68 -1.75
C ARG A 25 11.56 9.91 -0.60
N TRP A 26 10.42 10.40 -0.11
CA TRP A 26 9.65 9.68 0.89
C TRP A 26 8.88 8.53 0.25
N HIS A 27 8.94 7.38 0.90
CA HIS A 27 8.16 6.21 0.59
C HIS A 27 7.30 5.87 1.80
N VAL A 28 6.02 5.62 1.60
CA VAL A 28 5.07 5.29 2.68
C VAL A 28 4.71 3.81 2.62
N ASP A 29 4.75 3.14 3.78
CA ASP A 29 4.22 1.79 3.91
C ASP A 29 2.75 1.83 4.30
N LEU A 30 1.88 1.74 3.30
CA LEU A 30 0.44 1.68 3.50
C LEU A 30 -0.01 0.42 4.25
N LYS A 31 0.68 -0.71 4.05
CA LYS A 31 0.31 -1.98 4.69
C LYS A 31 0.62 -1.93 6.19
N ALA A 32 1.82 -1.48 6.55
CA ALA A 32 2.22 -1.32 7.96
C ALA A 32 1.37 -0.24 8.65
N SER A 33 1.05 0.86 7.96
CA SER A 33 0.16 1.90 8.48
C SER A 33 -1.24 1.36 8.82
N ASN A 34 -1.83 0.57 7.92
CA ASN A 34 -3.13 -0.08 8.18
C ASN A 34 -3.03 -1.13 9.29
N GLU A 35 -1.97 -1.93 9.32
CA GLU A 35 -1.74 -2.91 10.39
C GLU A 35 -1.70 -2.23 11.77
N ALA A 36 -0.92 -1.16 11.92
CA ALA A 36 -0.83 -0.41 13.17
C ALA A 36 -2.18 0.16 13.61
N GLN A 37 -2.98 0.69 12.67
CA GLN A 37 -4.34 1.16 12.93
C GLN A 37 -5.26 0.01 13.39
N LEU A 38 -5.20 -1.15 12.76
CA LEU A 38 -6.00 -2.31 13.18
C LEU A 38 -5.59 -2.81 14.57
N ARG A 39 -4.27 -2.86 14.84
CA ARG A 39 -3.73 -3.26 16.15
C ARG A 39 -4.13 -2.29 17.27
N SER A 40 -4.15 -0.98 17.01
CA SER A 40 -4.59 0.01 18.01
C SER A 40 -6.07 -0.14 18.37
N LEU A 41 -6.88 -0.69 17.48
CA LEU A 41 -8.28 -1.06 17.71
C LEU A 41 -8.45 -2.44 18.39
N GLY A 42 -7.36 -3.11 18.76
CA GLY A 42 -7.37 -4.41 19.42
C GLY A 42 -7.51 -5.61 18.48
N ILE A 43 -7.43 -5.42 17.16
CA ILE A 43 -7.45 -6.53 16.20
C ILE A 43 -6.07 -7.18 16.18
N SER A 44 -6.01 -8.46 16.51
CA SER A 44 -4.75 -9.21 16.64
C SER A 44 -4.49 -10.20 15.51
N GLN A 45 -5.55 -10.71 14.89
CA GLN A 45 -5.49 -11.64 13.76
C GLN A 45 -5.45 -10.86 12.45
N ILE A 46 -4.25 -10.59 11.96
CA ILE A 46 -4.01 -9.79 10.76
C ILE A 46 -3.07 -10.57 9.86
N GLU A 47 -3.47 -10.76 8.60
CA GLU A 47 -2.61 -11.29 7.56
C GLU A 47 -2.26 -10.17 6.57
N ILE A 48 -0.98 -10.04 6.26
CA ILE A 48 -0.48 -9.05 5.31
C ILE A 48 -0.01 -9.79 4.07
N SER A 49 -0.70 -9.57 2.95
CA SER A 49 -0.27 -10.12 1.67
C SER A 49 1.10 -9.58 1.27
N GLU A 50 1.97 -10.44 0.73
CA GLU A 50 3.29 -10.05 0.21
C GLU A 50 3.21 -9.30 -1.15
N PHE A 51 2.09 -9.39 -1.86
CA PHE A 51 1.97 -8.86 -3.23
C PHE A 51 2.09 -7.33 -3.33
N CYS A 52 2.73 -6.86 -4.38
CA CYS A 52 2.75 -5.46 -4.77
C CYS A 52 2.15 -5.30 -6.16
N THR A 53 1.11 -4.47 -6.28
CA THR A 53 0.47 -4.19 -7.57
C THR A 53 1.43 -3.63 -8.64
N VAL A 54 2.52 -2.94 -8.24
CA VAL A 54 3.53 -2.44 -9.19
C VAL A 54 4.51 -3.53 -9.64
N GLU A 55 4.94 -4.41 -8.74
CA GLU A 55 5.91 -5.48 -9.03
C GLU A 55 5.24 -6.67 -9.70
N ASN A 56 4.05 -7.04 -9.24
CA ASN A 56 3.22 -8.12 -9.74
C ASN A 56 2.17 -7.58 -10.74
N ASN A 57 2.59 -6.70 -11.65
CA ASN A 57 1.69 -6.05 -12.60
C ASN A 57 1.17 -7.00 -13.71
N ASP A 58 1.74 -8.20 -13.80
CA ASP A 58 1.21 -9.33 -14.56
C ASP A 58 -0.07 -9.94 -13.95
N LEU A 59 -0.24 -9.79 -12.64
CA LEU A 59 -1.41 -10.28 -11.89
C LEU A 59 -2.41 -9.18 -11.53
N PHE A 60 -1.94 -7.93 -11.41
CA PHE A 60 -2.75 -6.81 -10.92
C PHE A 60 -2.64 -5.57 -11.82
N PHE A 61 -3.74 -4.84 -11.98
CA PHE A 61 -3.67 -3.46 -12.46
C PHE A 61 -2.96 -2.56 -11.45
N SER A 62 -2.21 -1.59 -11.94
CA SER A 62 -1.47 -0.64 -11.14
C SER A 62 -1.46 0.75 -11.76
N HIS A 63 -2.31 1.61 -11.22
CA HIS A 63 -2.41 3.01 -11.63
C HIS A 63 -1.05 3.72 -11.64
N ARG A 64 -0.17 3.42 -10.68
CA ARG A 64 1.19 4.00 -10.61
C ARG A 64 2.09 3.48 -11.74
N LYS A 65 2.10 2.17 -11.98
CA LYS A 65 2.95 1.54 -13.02
C LYS A 65 2.50 1.94 -14.42
N GLU A 66 1.18 1.95 -14.64
CA GLU A 66 0.53 2.18 -15.93
C GLU A 66 0.18 3.66 -16.16
N LYS A 67 0.75 4.56 -15.36
CA LYS A 67 0.65 6.03 -15.53
C LYS A 67 -0.78 6.52 -15.69
N GLY A 68 -1.68 5.95 -14.91
CA GLY A 68 -3.06 6.38 -14.80
C GLY A 68 -4.07 5.66 -15.70
N VAL A 69 -3.63 5.03 -16.79
CA VAL A 69 -4.50 4.40 -17.78
C VAL A 69 -4.49 2.88 -17.59
N THR A 70 -5.44 2.39 -16.80
CA THR A 70 -5.55 0.95 -16.48
C THR A 70 -6.94 0.61 -15.92
N GLY A 71 -7.23 -0.70 -15.80
CA GLY A 71 -8.42 -1.24 -15.17
C GLY A 71 -8.44 -1.12 -13.63
N ARG A 72 -9.39 -1.78 -12.98
CA ARG A 72 -9.52 -1.84 -11.52
C ARG A 72 -9.85 -3.27 -11.10
N MET A 73 -9.22 -3.72 -10.00
CA MET A 73 -9.57 -4.98 -9.36
C MET A 73 -10.79 -4.80 -8.46
N LEU A 74 -11.45 -5.91 -8.14
CA LEU A 74 -12.51 -5.99 -7.15
C LEU A 74 -12.05 -6.85 -5.98
N ALA A 75 -12.24 -6.37 -4.75
CA ALA A 75 -12.09 -7.16 -3.54
C ALA A 75 -13.49 -7.44 -2.97
N ILE A 76 -13.83 -8.72 -2.78
CA ILE A 76 -15.14 -9.16 -2.30
C ILE A 76 -15.00 -10.05 -1.07
N ILE A 77 -15.92 -9.90 -0.13
CA ILE A 77 -16.08 -10.76 1.04
C ILE A 77 -17.58 -10.90 1.34
N GLY A 78 -18.02 -12.10 1.71
CA GLY A 78 -19.42 -12.36 2.01
C GLY A 78 -19.60 -13.69 2.72
N PHE A 79 -20.73 -13.83 3.40
CA PHE A 79 -21.18 -15.11 3.92
C PHE A 79 -21.90 -15.90 2.80
N ARG A 80 -21.93 -17.22 2.95
CA ARG A 80 -22.71 -18.09 2.09
C ARG A 80 -24.17 -18.12 2.51
#